data_AF-A0AAE0TWR7-F1
#
_entry.id   AF-A0AAE0TWR7-F1
#
_cell.length_a   1.000
_cell.length_b   1.000
_cell.length_c   1.000
_cell.angle_alpha   90.00
_cell.angle_beta   90.00
_cell.angle_gamma   90.00
#
_symmetry.space_group_name_H-M   'P 1'
#
loop_
_entity.id
_entity.type
_entity.pdbx_description
1 polymer ?
#
loop_
_entity_poly.entity_id
_entity_poly.type
_entity_poly.pdbx_seq_one_letter_code
_entity_poly.pdbx_strand_id
1 'polypeptide(L)'
;MAVTKSEPAAPPPQPSIGVPALAVVSGSLLSGAMISLSAFVVPVFLDTNTDAGHMLRQWARLYHYGHIYLPALCIATCGLYGYAALRKRAASSYSPQWPRYAAAAAATLAMVPFTWYVMMPTNDVLFGLEAAATAGTGSPELVAVRALVVKWAWLHVTRSLSPLVGAFLGFTGLLRELGL
;
A
#
# COMPACT_ATOMS: atom_id res chain seq x y z
N MET A 1 -5.89 11.11 65.49
CA MET A 1 -5.93 11.60 64.10
C MET A 1 -4.82 10.91 63.32
N ALA A 2 -5.15 9.89 62.53
CA ALA A 2 -4.19 9.27 61.62
C ALA A 2 -4.18 10.07 60.31
N VAL A 3 -3.03 10.66 59.97
CA VAL A 3 -2.81 11.35 58.70
C VAL A 3 -2.76 10.29 57.60
N THR A 4 -3.80 10.23 56.77
CA THR A 4 -3.81 9.41 55.55
C THR A 4 -2.78 9.99 54.59
N LYS A 5 -1.67 9.27 54.42
CA LYS A 5 -0.63 9.58 53.44
C LYS A 5 -1.26 9.36 52.06
N SER A 6 -1.54 10.44 51.34
CA SER A 6 -2.07 10.38 49.97
C SER A 6 -1.06 9.63 49.10
N GLU A 7 -1.52 8.55 48.48
CA GLU A 7 -0.73 7.75 47.54
C GLU A 7 -0.37 8.61 46.32
N PRO A 8 0.89 8.59 45.85
CA PRO A 8 1.30 9.38 44.69
C PRO A 8 0.50 8.95 43.46
N ALA A 9 -0.03 9.92 42.72
CA ALA A 9 -0.78 9.69 41.49
C ALA A 9 0.05 8.82 40.53
N ALA A 10 -0.59 7.80 39.95
CA ALA A 10 0.04 6.92 38.99
C ALA A 10 0.62 7.74 37.82
N PRO A 11 1.82 7.41 37.31
CA PRO A 11 2.40 8.10 36.17
C PRO A 11 1.45 8.00 34.97
N PRO A 12 1.39 9.04 34.12
CA PRO A 12 0.53 9.02 32.95
C PRO A 12 0.87 7.81 32.06
N PRO A 13 -0.15 7.17 31.44
CA PRO A 13 0.07 6.01 30.59
C PRO A 13 1.03 6.37 29.44
N GLN A 14 2.10 5.61 29.31
CA GLN A 14 3.11 5.80 28.27
C GLN A 14 2.51 5.48 26.88
N PRO A 15 2.79 6.29 25.85
CA PRO A 15 2.30 6.02 24.50
C PRO A 15 2.87 4.70 23.97
N SER A 16 2.01 3.82 23.48
CA SER A 16 2.44 2.57 22.85
C SER A 16 2.98 2.84 21.44
N ILE A 17 4.29 3.03 21.32
CA ILE A 17 4.97 3.40 20.06
C ILE A 17 5.06 2.22 19.08
N GLY A 18 5.18 0.98 19.59
CA GLY A 18 5.55 -0.19 18.78
C GLY A 18 4.64 -0.47 17.59
N VAL A 19 3.33 -0.64 17.80
CA VAL A 19 2.39 -0.96 16.72
C VAL A 19 2.23 0.21 15.73
N PRO A 20 2.01 1.47 16.16
CA PRO A 20 1.99 2.61 15.24
C PRO A 20 3.26 2.74 14.39
N ALA A 21 4.44 2.59 14.99
CA ALA A 21 5.71 2.66 14.26
C ALA A 21 5.84 1.51 13.24
N LEU A 22 5.49 0.29 13.63
CA LEU A 22 5.48 -0.85 12.72
C LEU A 22 4.53 -0.64 11.53
N ALA A 23 3.34 -0.07 11.78
CA ALA A 23 2.37 0.25 10.72
C ALA A 23 2.90 1.30 9.73
N VAL A 24 3.60 2.32 10.22
CA VAL A 24 4.25 3.34 9.38
C VAL A 24 5.35 2.73 8.53
N VAL A 25 6.20 1.90 9.12
CA VAL A 25 7.28 1.21 8.40
C VAL A 25 6.70 0.26 7.35
N SER A 26 5.69 -0.54 7.70
CA SER A 26 5.08 -1.48 6.76
C SER A 26 4.37 -0.77 5.60
N GLY A 27 3.66 0.33 5.87
CA GLY A 27 3.02 1.15 4.82
C GLY A 27 4.02 1.83 3.90
N SER A 28 5.13 2.33 4.45
CA SER A 28 6.22 2.92 3.67
C SER A 28 6.91 1.88 2.80
N LEU A 29 7.22 0.70 3.36
CA LEU A 29 7.79 -0.43 2.63
C LEU A 29 6.87 -0.89 1.50
N LEU A 30 5.57 -1.04 1.77
CA LEU A 30 4.57 -1.42 0.77
C LEU A 30 4.55 -0.43 -0.39
N SER A 31 4.44 0.86 -0.10
CA SER A 31 4.43 1.89 -1.14
C SER A 31 5.74 1.90 -1.94
N GLY A 32 6.89 1.86 -1.26
CA GLY A 32 8.20 1.85 -1.90
C GLY A 32 8.39 0.62 -2.80
N ALA A 33 8.02 -0.56 -2.32
CA ALA A 33 8.05 -1.80 -3.11
C ALA A 33 7.12 -1.75 -4.32
N MET A 34 5.95 -1.11 -4.22
CA MET A 34 5.07 -0.92 -5.37
C MET A 34 5.66 0.08 -6.38
N ILE A 35 6.16 1.22 -5.91
CA ILE A 35 6.76 2.26 -6.76
C ILE A 35 7.95 1.69 -7.52
N SER A 36 8.78 0.86 -6.88
CA SER A 36 9.96 0.27 -7.54
C SER A 36 9.62 -0.62 -8.75
N LEU A 37 8.46 -1.28 -8.75
CA LEU A 37 8.00 -2.05 -9.92
C LEU A 37 7.78 -1.14 -11.14
N SER A 38 7.15 0.01 -10.93
CA SER A 38 6.93 0.98 -12.02
C SER A 38 8.19 1.78 -12.36
N ALA A 39 9.04 2.08 -11.37
CA ALA A 39 10.21 2.92 -11.55
C ALA A 39 11.42 2.20 -12.15
N PHE A 40 11.56 0.90 -11.92
CA PHE A 40 12.72 0.12 -12.38
C PHE A 40 12.34 -1.05 -13.28
N VAL A 41 11.35 -1.85 -12.89
CA VAL A 41 11.01 -3.08 -13.65
C VAL A 41 10.36 -2.73 -15.00
N VAL A 42 9.43 -1.77 -15.03
CA VAL A 42 8.78 -1.35 -16.27
C VAL A 42 9.78 -0.78 -17.30
N PRO A 43 10.69 0.16 -16.96
CA PRO A 43 11.74 0.58 -17.88
C PRO A 43 12.56 -0.57 -18.45
N VAL A 44 12.95 -1.55 -17.60
CA VAL A 44 13.64 -2.76 -18.07
C VAL A 44 12.82 -3.50 -19.12
N PHE A 45 11.50 -3.64 -18.94
CA PHE A 45 10.65 -4.25 -19.96
C PHE A 45 10.62 -3.46 -21.26
N LEU A 46 10.56 -2.14 -21.18
CA LEU A 46 10.47 -1.26 -22.35
C LEU A 46 11.77 -1.27 -23.17
N ASP A 47 12.92 -1.30 -22.49
CA ASP A 47 14.24 -1.21 -23.12
C ASP A 47 14.74 -2.56 -23.66
N THR A 48 14.41 -3.67 -22.99
CA THR A 48 15.01 -4.98 -23.31
C THR A 48 14.14 -5.86 -24.20
N ASN A 49 12.82 -5.63 -24.27
CA ASN A 49 11.95 -6.44 -25.12
C ASN A 49 11.89 -5.94 -26.56
N THR A 50 12.17 -6.86 -27.48
CA THR A 50 12.00 -6.71 -28.93
C THR A 50 10.79 -7.47 -29.48
N ASP A 51 10.15 -8.30 -28.66
CA ASP A 51 8.95 -9.08 -29.00
C ASP A 51 7.80 -8.76 -28.03
N ALA A 52 6.61 -8.58 -28.58
CA ALA A 52 5.42 -8.21 -27.83
C ALA A 52 4.94 -9.34 -26.91
N GLY A 53 4.96 -10.58 -27.40
CA GLY A 53 4.54 -11.75 -26.61
C GLY A 53 5.44 -11.99 -25.41
N HIS A 54 6.75 -11.82 -25.55
CA HIS A 54 7.70 -11.91 -24.46
C HIS A 54 7.48 -10.81 -23.41
N MET A 55 7.27 -9.56 -23.84
CA MET A 55 6.96 -8.45 -22.93
C MET A 55 5.66 -8.67 -22.15
N LEU A 56 4.61 -9.16 -22.83
CA LEU A 56 3.33 -9.49 -22.20
C LEU A 56 3.47 -10.58 -21.13
N ARG A 57 4.23 -11.64 -21.41
CA ARG A 57 4.52 -12.71 -20.44
C ARG A 57 5.29 -12.19 -19.22
N GLN A 58 6.28 -11.32 -19.44
CA GLN A 58 7.01 -10.69 -18.33
C GLN A 58 6.11 -9.80 -17.47
N TRP A 59 5.26 -8.99 -18.10
CA TRP A 59 4.28 -8.17 -17.39
C TRP A 59 3.27 -9.04 -16.61
N ALA A 60 2.73 -10.09 -17.23
CA ALA A 60 1.77 -10.99 -16.58
C ALA A 60 2.40 -11.69 -15.37
N ARG A 61 3.69 -12.05 -15.47
CA ARG A 61 4.43 -12.63 -14.36
C ARG A 61 4.75 -11.64 -13.25
N LEU A 62 5.10 -10.39 -13.58
CA LEU A 62 5.22 -9.29 -12.62
C LEU A 62 3.90 -9.10 -11.85
N TYR A 63 2.77 -9.03 -12.56
CA TYR A 63 1.45 -8.95 -11.95
C TYR A 63 1.17 -10.16 -11.05
N HIS A 64 1.50 -11.37 -11.52
CA HIS A 64 1.32 -12.60 -10.76
C HIS A 64 2.01 -12.56 -9.39
N TYR A 65 3.26 -12.12 -9.32
CA TYR A 65 3.91 -11.99 -8.01
C TYR A 65 3.35 -10.80 -7.21
N GLY A 66 3.08 -9.67 -7.87
CA GLY A 66 2.54 -8.47 -7.23
C GLY A 66 1.20 -8.69 -6.55
N HIS A 67 0.24 -9.36 -7.20
CA HIS A 67 -1.10 -9.59 -6.65
C HIS A 67 -1.14 -10.62 -5.51
N ILE A 68 -0.08 -11.42 -5.32
CA ILE A 68 0.03 -12.35 -4.18
C ILE A 68 0.60 -11.61 -2.97
N TYR A 69 1.78 -10.99 -3.11
CA TYR A 69 2.52 -10.45 -1.96
C TYR A 69 2.01 -9.08 -1.50
N LEU A 70 1.69 -8.18 -2.42
CA LEU A 70 1.39 -6.79 -2.08
C LEU A 70 0.02 -6.62 -1.39
N PRO A 71 -1.06 -7.32 -1.81
CA PRO A 71 -2.33 -7.30 -1.06
C PRO A 71 -2.21 -7.89 0.35
N ALA A 72 -1.40 -8.94 0.55
CA ALA A 72 -1.16 -9.49 1.88
C ALA A 72 -0.52 -8.44 2.81
N LEU A 73 0.51 -7.73 2.32
CA LEU A 73 1.16 -6.65 3.08
C LEU A 73 0.23 -5.44 3.31
N CYS A 74 -0.65 -5.12 2.34
CA CYS A 74 -1.71 -4.12 2.50
C CYS A 74 -2.65 -4.48 3.64
N ILE A 75 -3.18 -5.70 3.66
CA ILE A 75 -4.11 -6.17 4.69
C ILE A 75 -3.43 -6.15 6.06
N ALA A 76 -2.18 -6.63 6.15
CA ALA A 76 -1.40 -6.60 7.39
C ALA A 76 -1.20 -5.16 7.90
N THR A 77 -0.80 -4.23 7.02
CA THR A 77 -0.62 -2.80 7.36
C THR A 77 -1.92 -2.15 7.82
N CYS A 78 -3.02 -2.40 7.09
CA CYS A 78 -4.35 -1.92 7.44
C CYS A 78 -4.79 -2.47 8.82
N GLY A 79 -4.50 -3.74 9.11
CA GLY A 79 -4.76 -4.38 10.39
C GLY A 79 -3.98 -3.73 11.54
N LEU A 80 -2.69 -3.41 11.33
CA LEU A 80 -1.88 -2.70 12.32
C LEU A 80 -2.45 -1.31 12.63
N TYR A 81 -2.84 -0.54 11.62
CA TYR A 81 -3.50 0.75 11.81
C TYR A 81 -4.86 0.62 12.50
N GLY A 82 -5.68 -0.35 12.10
CA GLY A 82 -6.96 -0.63 12.72
C GLY A 82 -6.81 -1.01 14.20
N TYR A 83 -5.84 -1.87 14.53
CA TYR A 83 -5.53 -2.24 15.91
C TYR A 83 -5.08 -1.02 16.72
N ALA A 84 -4.17 -0.18 16.19
CA ALA A 84 -3.75 1.05 16.83
C ALA A 84 -4.94 2.00 17.09
N ALA A 85 -5.83 2.16 16.12
CA ALA A 85 -7.03 2.98 16.26
C ALA A 85 -7.96 2.44 17.36
N LEU A 86 -8.27 1.14 17.37
CA LEU A 86 -9.15 0.51 18.36
C LEU A 86 -8.58 0.62 19.78
N ARG A 87 -7.29 0.32 19.96
CA ARG A 87 -6.61 0.43 21.27
C ARG A 87 -6.67 1.86 21.81
N LYS A 88 -6.43 2.85 20.95
CA LYS A 88 -6.44 4.26 21.35
C LYS A 88 -7.84 4.79 21.59
N ARG A 89 -8.83 4.30 20.85
CA ARG A 89 -10.25 4.60 21.11
C ARG A 89 -10.70 4.06 22.47
N ALA A 90 -10.23 2.88 22.86
CA ALA A 90 -10.55 2.27 24.16
C ALA A 90 -9.84 2.95 25.36
N ALA A 91 -8.67 3.54 25.14
CA ALA A 91 -7.83 4.09 26.21
C ALA A 91 -8.22 5.52 26.70
N SER A 92 -9.36 6.08 26.26
CA SER A 92 -9.95 7.36 26.68
C SER A 92 -8.97 8.35 27.33
N SER A 93 -8.12 8.99 26.53
CA SER A 93 -7.17 10.01 27.00
C SER A 93 -7.32 11.32 26.21
N TYR A 94 -6.83 12.41 26.80
CA TYR A 94 -7.00 13.83 26.44
C TYR A 94 -6.70 14.23 24.97
N SER A 95 -6.12 13.36 24.15
CA SER A 95 -5.92 13.57 22.71
C SER A 95 -6.14 12.26 21.95
N PRO A 96 -7.38 11.95 21.53
CA PRO A 96 -7.66 10.71 20.81
C PRO A 96 -7.05 10.76 19.41
N GLN A 97 -5.85 10.20 19.24
CA GLN A 97 -5.21 10.06 17.91
C GLN A 97 -5.83 8.94 17.07
N TRP A 98 -6.80 8.18 17.61
CA TRP A 98 -7.48 7.10 16.91
C TRP A 98 -8.04 7.49 15.53
N PRO A 99 -8.58 8.71 15.28
CA PRO A 99 -9.08 9.06 13.96
C PRO A 99 -7.99 9.09 12.89
N ARG A 100 -6.74 9.45 13.27
CA ARG A 100 -5.61 9.46 12.32
C ARG A 100 -5.21 8.06 11.91
N TYR A 101 -5.16 7.12 12.85
CA TYR A 101 -4.88 5.71 12.53
C TYR A 101 -6.03 5.06 11.77
N ALA A 102 -7.29 5.40 12.08
CA ALA A 102 -8.43 4.95 11.29
C ALA A 102 -8.38 5.51 9.85
N ALA A 103 -8.05 6.79 9.69
CA ALA A 103 -7.84 7.41 8.38
C ALA A 103 -6.64 6.78 7.64
N ALA A 104 -5.55 6.44 8.34
CA ALA A 104 -4.40 5.75 7.76
C ALA A 104 -4.77 4.35 7.24
N ALA A 105 -5.56 3.59 8.00
CA ALA A 105 -6.10 2.30 7.58
C ALA A 105 -6.97 2.45 6.32
N ALA A 106 -7.94 3.39 6.34
CA ALA A 106 -8.82 3.66 5.22
C ALA A 106 -8.06 4.11 3.97
N ALA A 107 -7.10 5.03 4.14
CA ALA A 107 -6.24 5.52 3.06
C ALA A 107 -5.41 4.38 2.45
N THR A 108 -4.86 3.48 3.26
CA THR A 108 -4.12 2.30 2.79
C THR A 108 -5.02 1.34 2.02
N LEU A 109 -6.26 1.12 2.49
CA LEU A 109 -7.21 0.19 1.87
C LEU A 109 -7.83 0.77 0.58
N ALA A 110 -7.83 2.09 0.41
CA ALA A 110 -8.37 2.78 -0.76
C ALA A 110 -7.73 2.35 -2.10
N MET A 111 -6.54 1.74 -2.07
CA MET A 111 -5.95 1.15 -3.29
C MET A 111 -6.82 0.02 -3.89
N VAL A 112 -7.62 -0.67 -3.08
CA VAL A 112 -8.46 -1.80 -3.52
C VAL A 112 -9.55 -1.34 -4.49
N PRO A 113 -10.47 -0.41 -4.13
CA PRO A 113 -11.45 0.09 -5.08
C PRO A 113 -10.79 0.79 -6.30
N PHE A 114 -9.67 1.49 -6.12
CA PHE A 114 -8.92 2.03 -7.27
C PHE A 114 -8.49 0.92 -8.26
N THR A 115 -8.02 -0.21 -7.74
CA THR A 115 -7.61 -1.35 -8.57
C THR A 115 -8.78 -1.87 -9.39
N TRP A 116 -9.94 -2.07 -8.76
CA TRP A 116 -11.10 -2.64 -9.44
C TRP A 116 -11.73 -1.69 -10.45
N TYR A 117 -11.93 -0.42 -10.10
CA TYR A 117 -12.66 0.50 -10.96
C TYR A 117 -11.79 1.19 -12.01
N VAL A 118 -10.51 1.41 -11.74
CA VAL A 118 -9.64 2.21 -12.61
C VAL A 118 -8.61 1.36 -13.34
N MET A 119 -8.02 0.39 -12.64
CA MET A 119 -6.87 -0.35 -13.17
C MET A 119 -7.27 -1.64 -13.90
N MET A 120 -8.35 -2.31 -13.45
CA MET A 120 -8.83 -3.58 -14.01
C MET A 120 -9.02 -3.56 -15.53
N PRO A 121 -9.63 -2.53 -16.16
CA PRO A 121 -9.81 -2.53 -17.61
C PRO A 121 -8.48 -2.61 -18.39
N THR A 122 -7.42 -1.99 -17.88
CA THR A 122 -6.09 -2.07 -18.51
C THR A 122 -5.45 -3.43 -18.28
N ASN A 123 -5.64 -4.03 -17.10
CA ASN A 123 -5.17 -5.38 -16.81
C ASN A 123 -5.85 -6.42 -17.73
N ASP A 124 -7.16 -6.32 -17.93
CA ASP A 124 -7.92 -7.27 -18.75
C ASP A 124 -7.47 -7.25 -20.21
N VAL A 125 -7.19 -6.06 -20.77
CA VAL A 125 -6.62 -5.95 -22.12
C VAL A 125 -5.24 -6.62 -22.17
N LEU A 126 -4.35 -6.33 -21.22
CA LEU A 126 -3.00 -6.91 -21.21
C LEU A 126 -3.03 -8.44 -21.05
N PHE A 127 -3.89 -8.98 -20.19
CA PHE A 127 -4.08 -10.42 -20.06
C PHE A 127 -4.69 -11.06 -21.31
N GLY A 128 -5.68 -10.41 -21.94
CA GLY A 128 -6.26 -10.89 -23.19
C GLY A 128 -5.23 -10.97 -24.32
N LEU A 129 -4.36 -9.96 -24.44
CA LEU A 129 -3.26 -9.97 -25.41
C LEU A 129 -2.22 -11.04 -25.09
N GLU A 130 -1.87 -11.24 -23.82
CA GLU A 130 -0.94 -12.30 -23.40
C GLU A 130 -1.49 -13.68 -23.75
N ALA A 131 -2.76 -13.94 -23.44
CA ALA A 131 -3.41 -15.20 -23.77
C ALA A 131 -3.46 -15.47 -25.29
N ALA A 132 -3.78 -14.45 -26.09
CA ALA A 132 -3.81 -14.57 -27.55
C ALA A 132 -2.42 -14.83 -28.15
N ALA A 133 -1.39 -14.14 -27.63
CA ALA A 133 -0.01 -14.35 -28.05
C ALA A 133 0.49 -15.78 -27.68
N THR A 134 0.18 -16.24 -26.46
CA THR A 134 0.54 -17.58 -25.99
C THR A 134 -0.18 -18.68 -26.77
N ALA A 135 -1.43 -18.45 -27.18
CA ALA A 135 -2.20 -19.39 -28.01
C ALA A 135 -1.83 -19.34 -29.51
N GLY A 136 -1.00 -18.40 -29.94
CA GLY A 136 -0.69 -18.18 -31.36
C GLY A 136 -1.88 -17.67 -32.19
N THR A 137 -2.93 -17.18 -31.54
CA THR A 137 -4.16 -16.69 -32.19
C THR A 137 -4.16 -15.18 -32.44
N GLY A 138 -3.14 -14.47 -31.91
CA GLY A 138 -2.93 -13.05 -32.14
C GLY A 138 -1.45 -12.70 -32.23
N SER A 139 -1.15 -11.68 -33.04
CA SER A 139 0.18 -11.07 -33.13
C SER A 139 0.08 -9.62 -32.66
N PRO A 140 0.17 -9.37 -31.33
CA PRO A 140 0.04 -8.02 -30.80
C PRO A 140 1.20 -7.14 -31.26
N GLU A 141 0.90 -5.91 -31.66
CA GLU A 141 1.92 -4.95 -32.05
C GLU A 141 2.72 -4.48 -30.82
N LEU A 142 4.05 -4.54 -30.89
CA LEU A 142 4.92 -4.15 -29.79
C LEU A 142 4.69 -2.71 -29.33
N VAL A 143 4.46 -1.77 -30.25
CA VAL A 143 4.21 -0.36 -29.95
C VAL A 143 2.94 -0.21 -29.09
N ALA A 144 1.86 -0.92 -29.45
CA ALA A 144 0.61 -0.92 -28.69
C ALA A 144 0.78 -1.54 -27.30
N VAL A 145 1.50 -2.65 -27.20
CA VAL A 145 1.81 -3.29 -25.90
C VAL A 145 2.63 -2.36 -25.01
N ARG A 146 3.65 -1.68 -25.55
CA ARG A 146 4.45 -0.70 -24.80
C ARG A 146 3.57 0.43 -24.25
N ALA A 147 2.67 0.98 -25.06
CA ALA A 147 1.74 2.02 -24.62
C ALA A 147 0.82 1.55 -23.48
N LEU A 148 0.32 0.32 -23.54
CA LEU A 148 -0.49 -0.27 -22.48
C LEU A 148 0.31 -0.50 -21.19
N VAL A 149 1.55 -0.98 -21.28
CA VAL A 149 2.43 -1.19 -20.12
C VAL A 149 2.80 0.16 -19.47
N VAL A 150 3.06 1.19 -20.27
CA VAL A 150 3.29 2.56 -19.75
C VAL A 150 2.04 3.09 -19.03
N LYS A 151 0.85 2.94 -19.63
CA LYS A 151 -0.41 3.31 -18.99
C LYS A 151 -0.60 2.56 -17.68
N TRP A 152 -0.37 1.25 -17.67
CA TRP A 152 -0.42 0.43 -16.47
C TRP A 152 0.53 0.93 -15.39
N ALA A 153 1.77 1.30 -15.76
CA ALA A 153 2.77 1.79 -14.82
C ALA A 153 2.33 3.09 -14.12
N TRP A 154 1.73 4.03 -14.85
CA TRP A 154 1.16 5.26 -14.28
C TRP A 154 -0.01 5.00 -13.33
N LEU A 155 -0.93 4.12 -13.73
CA LEU A 155 -2.02 3.69 -12.85
C LEU A 155 -1.47 3.00 -11.59
N HIS A 156 -0.44 2.17 -11.73
CA HIS A 156 0.20 1.47 -10.63
C HIS A 156 0.93 2.42 -9.66
N VAL A 157 1.60 3.47 -10.16
CA VAL A 157 2.16 4.55 -9.32
C VAL A 157 1.06 5.29 -8.59
N THR A 158 -0.06 5.60 -9.25
CA THR A 158 -1.18 6.28 -8.62
C THR A 158 -1.75 5.43 -7.47
N ARG A 159 -1.89 4.13 -7.72
CA ARG A 159 -2.31 3.13 -6.72
C ARG A 159 -1.36 3.07 -5.52
N SER A 160 -0.05 3.18 -5.72
CA SER A 160 0.95 3.10 -4.66
C SER A 160 1.04 4.35 -3.78
N LEU A 161 0.39 5.45 -4.16
CA LEU A 161 0.24 6.63 -3.29
C LEU A 161 -0.71 6.37 -2.11
N SER A 162 -1.68 5.46 -2.25
CA SER A 162 -2.63 5.12 -1.18
C SER A 162 -1.95 4.62 0.11
N PRO A 163 -1.06 3.61 0.10
CA PRO A 163 -0.33 3.21 1.30
C PRO A 163 0.69 4.28 1.77
N LEU A 164 1.18 5.15 0.88
CA LEU A 164 2.05 6.27 1.26
C LEU A 164 1.29 7.33 2.07
N VAL A 165 0.07 7.69 1.64
CA VAL A 165 -0.83 8.57 2.40
C VAL A 165 -1.16 7.92 3.74
N GLY A 166 -1.41 6.62 3.77
CA GLY A 166 -1.57 5.85 5.01
C GLY A 166 -0.37 6.01 5.95
N ALA A 167 0.85 5.78 5.44
CA ALA A 167 2.10 5.96 6.18
C ALA A 167 2.25 7.39 6.73
N PHE A 168 1.97 8.40 5.92
CA PHE A 168 2.03 9.80 6.33
C PHE A 168 1.04 10.14 7.45
N LEU A 169 -0.21 9.69 7.34
CA LEU A 169 -1.24 9.88 8.39
C LEU A 169 -0.86 9.15 9.68
N GLY A 170 -0.36 7.92 9.58
CA GLY A 170 0.13 7.15 10.71
C GLY A 170 1.32 7.83 11.41
N PHE A 171 2.26 8.36 10.62
CA PHE A 171 3.45 9.04 11.12
C PHE A 171 3.11 10.34 11.84
N THR A 172 2.24 11.17 11.25
CA THR A 172 1.77 12.40 11.92
C THR A 172 0.94 12.11 13.17
N GLY A 173 0.20 11.00 13.20
CA GLY A 173 -0.42 10.50 14.42
C GLY A 173 0.60 10.17 15.50
N LEU A 174 1.66 9.45 15.14
CA LEU A 174 2.73 9.08 16.05
C LEU A 174 3.49 10.30 16.60
N LEU A 175 3.85 11.27 15.76
CA LEU A 175 4.53 12.50 16.20
C LEU A 175 3.72 13.26 17.26
N ARG A 176 2.41 13.40 17.05
CA ARG A 176 1.51 14.05 18.01
C ARG A 176 1.43 13.32 19.36
N GLU A 177 1.60 12.00 19.38
CA GLU A 177 1.66 11.23 20.62
C GLU A 177 2.96 11.45 21.38
N LEU A 178 4.04 11.74 20.65
CA LEU A 178 5.34 12.06 21.20
C LEU A 178 5.47 13.53 21.61
N GLY A 179 4.46 14.35 21.34
CA GLY A 179 4.52 15.80 21.57
C GLY A 179 5.47 16.53 20.61
N LEU A 180 5.74 15.94 19.45
CA LEU A 180 6.57 16.48 18.37
C LEU A 180 5.74 17.15 17.28
#